data_AF-A0A2N1MQJ9-F1
#
_entry.id   AF-A0A2N1MQJ9-F1
#
_cell.length_a   1.000
_cell.length_b   1.000
_cell.length_c   1.000
_cell.angle_alpha   90.00
_cell.angle_beta   90.00
_cell.angle_gamma   90.00
#
_symmetry.space_group_name_H-M   'P 1'
#
loop_
_entity.id
_entity.type
_entity.pdbx_description
1 polymer ?
#
loop_
_entity_poly.entity_id
_entity_poly.type
_entity_poly.pdbx_seq_one_letter_code
_entity_poly.pdbx_strand_id
1 'polypeptide(L)'
;MKEIQVWEYVIKWGLAQNPGLPSDPTNFSKDDFNTLKNTLQQCIPFIRFHNLNSIEFSKKVLPYKKILSKELYKELLNHFLENDIKESLPRISISKQKSTLDITKVTNSDKESQEVEKNLEEAFKRYKKAAEDGNEVAVYNLAGCYKYGKGVEKDEIKAFEYYKKSADQGYLNAQFELGYCYDSGIGTKTNKTKAFEIYKIA
;
A
#
# COMPACT_ATOMS: atom_id res chain seq x y z
N MET A 1 5.50 5.38 -4.89
CA MET A 1 6.43 5.47 -3.74
C MET A 1 7.64 4.60 -4.07
N LYS A 2 8.87 4.92 -3.63
CA LYS A 2 9.96 3.93 -3.71
C LYS A 2 9.67 2.86 -2.65
N GLU A 3 9.83 1.59 -3.01
CA GLU A 3 9.36 0.44 -2.21
C GLU A 3 9.98 0.35 -0.80
N ILE A 4 11.15 0.96 -0.56
CA ILE A 4 11.77 1.09 0.77
C ILE A 4 10.94 2.01 1.68
N GLN A 5 10.40 3.11 1.12
CA GLN A 5 9.61 4.07 1.88
C GLN A 5 8.29 3.46 2.34
N VAL A 6 7.73 2.48 1.61
CA VAL A 6 6.52 1.73 2.01
C VAL A 6 6.78 0.97 3.31
N TRP A 7 7.95 0.31 3.43
CA TRP A 7 8.28 -0.51 4.59
C TRP A 7 8.69 0.30 5.82
N GLU A 8 9.52 1.34 5.65
CA GLU A 8 9.80 2.29 6.72
C GLU A 8 8.50 2.88 7.27
N TYR A 9 7.55 3.12 6.38
CA TYR A 9 6.29 3.71 6.72
C TYR A 9 5.34 2.75 7.48
N VAL A 10 5.21 1.51 7.01
CA VAL A 10 4.46 0.43 7.67
C VAL A 10 5.02 0.13 9.08
N ILE A 11 6.35 0.12 9.25
CA ILE A 11 6.98 -0.09 10.56
C ILE A 11 6.73 1.09 11.51
N LYS A 12 6.86 2.34 11.05
CA LYS A 12 6.56 3.52 11.87
C LYS A 12 5.13 3.51 12.40
N TRP A 13 4.18 3.13 11.57
CA TRP A 13 2.79 3.00 12.00
C TRP A 13 2.60 1.86 13.00
N GLY A 14 3.17 0.67 12.72
CA GLY A 14 3.14 -0.45 13.66
C GLY A 14 3.72 -0.11 15.04
N LEU A 15 4.80 0.67 15.09
CA LEU A 15 5.38 1.17 16.34
C LEU A 15 4.49 2.23 17.02
N ALA A 16 3.86 3.13 16.25
CA ALA A 16 2.96 4.14 16.80
C ALA A 16 1.73 3.53 17.48
N GLN A 17 1.22 2.43 16.92
CA GLN A 17 0.12 1.64 17.47
C GLN A 17 0.49 0.84 18.71
N ASN A 18 1.78 0.59 18.94
CA ASN A 18 2.26 -0.23 20.04
C ASN A 18 3.38 0.50 20.81
N PRO A 19 3.05 1.56 21.59
CA PRO A 19 4.04 2.42 22.24
C PRO A 19 4.87 1.72 23.33
N GLY A 20 4.47 0.50 23.74
CA GLY A 20 5.26 -0.35 24.65
C GLY A 20 6.36 -1.14 23.96
N LEU A 21 6.39 -1.19 22.61
CA LEU A 21 7.45 -1.86 21.88
C LEU A 21 8.75 -1.05 21.94
N PRO A 22 9.92 -1.71 21.90
CA PRO A 22 11.19 -1.03 21.72
C PRO A 22 11.17 -0.12 20.48
N SER A 23 11.79 1.06 20.56
CA SER A 23 11.88 1.94 19.39
C SER A 23 12.84 1.41 18.31
N ASP A 24 13.77 0.55 18.70
CA ASP A 24 14.70 -0.15 17.81
C ASP A 24 14.23 -1.60 17.58
N PRO A 25 13.80 -1.96 16.36
CA PRO A 25 13.33 -3.31 16.04
C PRO A 25 14.35 -4.43 16.25
N THR A 26 15.65 -4.11 16.39
CA THR A 26 16.68 -5.10 16.74
C THR A 26 16.50 -5.70 18.13
N ASN A 27 15.77 -5.01 19.02
CA ASN A 27 15.58 -5.41 20.42
C ASN A 27 14.27 -6.18 20.66
N PHE A 28 13.55 -6.57 19.61
CA PHE A 28 12.25 -7.20 19.74
C PHE A 28 12.34 -8.60 20.33
N SER A 29 11.58 -8.85 21.39
CA SER A 29 11.27 -10.21 21.84
C SER A 29 10.30 -10.91 20.88
N LYS A 30 10.03 -12.19 21.12
CA LYS A 30 9.04 -12.93 20.32
C LYS A 30 7.62 -12.38 20.48
N ASP A 31 7.28 -11.89 21.68
CA ASP A 31 5.97 -11.32 21.97
C ASP A 31 5.82 -9.90 21.39
N ASP A 32 6.89 -9.11 21.41
CA ASP A 32 6.97 -7.81 20.73
C ASP A 32 6.71 -7.97 19.22
N PHE A 33 7.33 -9.00 18.64
CA PHE A 33 7.15 -9.31 17.23
C PHE A 33 5.72 -9.78 16.91
N ASN A 34 5.11 -10.62 17.74
CA ASN A 34 3.72 -11.06 17.54
C ASN A 34 2.73 -9.88 17.63
N THR A 35 3.00 -8.95 18.55
CA THR A 35 2.25 -7.70 18.71
C THR A 35 2.34 -6.82 17.44
N LEU A 36 3.57 -6.63 16.93
CA LEU A 36 3.77 -5.93 15.66
C LEU A 36 3.09 -6.67 14.49
N LYS A 37 3.23 -8.00 14.40
CA LYS A 37 2.67 -8.83 13.33
C LYS A 37 1.15 -8.69 13.20
N ASN A 38 0.41 -8.67 14.30
CA ASN A 38 -1.04 -8.47 14.30
C ASN A 38 -1.41 -7.06 13.79
N THR A 39 -0.59 -6.07 14.09
CA THR A 39 -0.76 -4.71 13.59
C THR A 39 -0.48 -4.64 12.09
N LEU A 40 0.61 -5.26 11.63
CA LEU A 40 1.01 -5.31 10.22
C LEU A 40 -0.03 -5.98 9.29
N GLN A 41 -0.88 -6.88 9.80
CA GLN A 41 -1.99 -7.45 9.03
C GLN A 41 -2.95 -6.38 8.51
N GLN A 42 -3.14 -5.31 9.28
CA GLN A 42 -4.05 -4.22 8.94
C GLN A 42 -3.50 -3.35 7.81
N CYS A 43 -2.17 -3.37 7.58
CA CYS A 43 -1.53 -2.67 6.46
C CYS A 43 -1.63 -3.40 5.13
N ILE A 44 -2.12 -4.65 5.10
CA ILE A 44 -2.15 -5.47 3.88
C ILE A 44 -2.85 -4.76 2.71
N PRO A 45 -4.03 -4.12 2.87
CA PRO A 45 -4.67 -3.37 1.78
C PRO A 45 -3.83 -2.21 1.25
N PHE A 46 -3.13 -1.48 2.13
CA PHE A 46 -2.21 -0.42 1.73
C PHE A 46 -1.04 -1.00 0.92
N ILE A 47 -0.38 -2.03 1.43
CA ILE A 47 0.76 -2.68 0.74
C ILE A 47 0.33 -3.16 -0.66
N ARG A 48 -0.87 -3.74 -0.77
CA ARG A 48 -1.48 -4.19 -2.04
C ARG A 48 -1.72 -3.04 -3.02
N PHE A 49 -2.23 -1.91 -2.55
CA PHE A 49 -2.50 -0.74 -3.40
C PHE A 49 -1.23 -0.17 -4.08
N HIS A 50 -0.07 -0.40 -3.47
CA HIS A 50 1.23 0.00 -3.99
C HIS A 50 1.94 -1.08 -4.84
N ASN A 51 1.24 -2.17 -5.20
CA ASN A 51 1.68 -3.16 -6.21
C ASN A 51 2.98 -3.92 -5.90
N LEU A 52 3.24 -4.24 -4.62
CA LEU A 52 4.36 -5.08 -4.22
C LEU A 52 4.05 -6.57 -4.46
N ASN A 53 4.70 -7.20 -5.44
CA ASN A 53 4.58 -8.66 -5.63
C ASN A 53 5.44 -9.44 -4.62
N SER A 54 5.10 -10.71 -4.40
CA SER A 54 5.73 -11.61 -3.41
C SER A 54 7.25 -11.83 -3.60
N ILE A 55 7.73 -11.75 -4.85
CA ILE A 55 9.14 -11.94 -5.21
C ILE A 55 9.94 -10.68 -4.88
N GLU A 56 9.44 -9.50 -5.22
CA GLU A 56 9.99 -8.20 -4.82
C GLU A 56 10.01 -8.05 -3.29
N PHE A 57 8.95 -8.51 -2.63
CA PHE A 57 8.80 -8.51 -1.18
C PHE A 57 9.91 -9.32 -0.49
N SER A 58 10.12 -10.58 -0.89
CA SER A 58 11.15 -11.46 -0.31
C SER A 58 12.58 -10.89 -0.38
N LYS A 59 12.89 -10.15 -1.44
CA LYS A 59 14.19 -9.47 -1.63
C LYS A 59 14.36 -8.23 -0.74
N LYS A 60 13.27 -7.67 -0.20
CA LYS A 60 13.25 -6.40 0.55
C LYS A 60 12.97 -6.55 2.04
N VAL A 61 12.47 -7.69 2.49
CA VAL A 61 12.61 -8.10 3.90
C VAL A 61 14.04 -8.55 4.24
N LEU A 62 14.87 -8.79 3.22
CA LEU A 62 16.27 -9.21 3.35
C LEU A 62 17.15 -8.31 4.25
N PRO A 63 17.02 -6.98 4.28
CA PRO A 63 17.70 -6.12 5.25
C PRO A 63 17.31 -6.43 6.70
N TYR A 64 16.07 -6.84 6.94
CA TYR A 64 15.59 -7.27 8.25
C TYR A 64 16.14 -8.64 8.66
N LYS A 65 16.74 -9.42 7.75
CA LYS A 65 17.52 -10.63 8.10
C LYS A 65 18.70 -10.31 9.03
N LYS A 66 19.18 -9.06 9.05
CA LYS A 66 20.25 -8.58 9.95
C LYS A 66 19.72 -7.98 11.26
N ILE A 67 18.42 -7.69 11.33
CA ILE A 67 17.77 -6.94 12.42
C ILE A 67 16.91 -7.89 13.27
N LEU A 68 16.23 -8.84 12.62
CA LEU A 68 15.37 -9.84 13.26
C LEU A 68 16.13 -11.15 13.45
N SER A 69 15.79 -11.89 14.51
CA SER A 69 16.24 -13.27 14.64
C SER A 69 15.78 -14.11 13.44
N LYS A 70 16.54 -15.17 13.13
CA LYS A 70 16.26 -16.04 11.98
C LYS A 70 14.86 -16.63 12.03
N GLU A 71 14.37 -16.93 13.21
CA GLU A 71 13.03 -17.45 13.50
C GLU A 71 11.96 -16.39 13.21
N LEU A 72 12.11 -15.17 13.71
CA LEU A 72 11.14 -14.08 13.51
C LEU A 72 11.10 -13.62 12.05
N TYR A 73 12.25 -13.55 11.39
CA TYR A 73 12.34 -13.28 9.96
C TYR A 73 11.55 -14.31 9.13
N LYS A 74 11.67 -15.60 9.47
CA LYS A 74 10.91 -16.67 8.80
C LYS A 74 9.42 -16.57 9.06
N GLU A 75 9.01 -16.27 10.30
CA GLU A 75 7.60 -16.09 10.64
C GLU A 75 6.99 -14.87 9.93
N LEU A 76 7.74 -13.77 9.79
CA LEU A 76 7.34 -12.59 9.01
C LEU A 76 7.16 -12.97 7.54
N LEU A 77 8.17 -13.61 6.96
CA LEU A 77 8.18 -14.02 5.56
C LEU A 77 7.01 -14.97 5.26
N ASN A 78 6.80 -15.99 6.08
CA ASN A 78 5.69 -16.94 5.91
C ASN A 78 4.33 -16.27 6.04
N HIS A 79 4.15 -15.37 7.01
CA HIS A 79 2.88 -14.66 7.20
C HIS A 79 2.45 -13.86 5.97
N PHE A 80 3.39 -13.17 5.33
CA PHE A 80 3.09 -12.42 4.11
C PHE A 80 2.97 -13.34 2.88
N LEU A 81 3.83 -14.37 2.75
CA LEU A 81 3.74 -15.35 1.66
C LEU A 81 2.44 -16.17 1.68
N GLU A 82 1.92 -16.56 2.85
CA GLU A 82 0.66 -17.29 2.98
C GLU A 82 -0.56 -16.45 2.55
N ASN A 83 -0.49 -15.13 2.75
CA ASN A 83 -1.50 -14.20 2.27
C ASN A 83 -1.41 -13.97 0.75
N ASP A 84 -0.21 -14.03 0.16
CA ASP A 84 0.00 -13.99 -1.30
C ASP A 84 -0.48 -15.29 -1.98
N ILE A 85 -0.19 -16.47 -1.41
CA ILE A 85 -0.54 -17.77 -2.00
C ILE A 85 -2.06 -18.02 -1.99
N LYS A 86 -2.77 -17.60 -0.91
CA LYS A 86 -4.24 -17.73 -0.83
C LYS A 86 -4.97 -16.98 -1.95
N GLU A 87 -4.35 -15.98 -2.57
CA GLU A 87 -4.90 -15.23 -3.71
C GLU A 87 -4.37 -15.71 -5.08
N SER A 88 -3.30 -16.51 -5.12
CA SER A 88 -2.82 -17.18 -6.36
C SER A 88 -3.73 -18.33 -6.83
N LEU A 89 -4.76 -18.66 -6.06
CA LEU A 89 -5.93 -19.43 -6.52
C LEU A 89 -7.10 -18.46 -6.75
N PRO A 90 -7.25 -17.89 -7.95
CA PRO A 90 -8.44 -17.13 -8.26
C PRO A 90 -9.61 -18.10 -8.45
N ARG A 91 -10.73 -17.82 -7.77
CA ARG A 91 -12.00 -17.89 -8.48
C ARG A 91 -11.90 -16.90 -9.64
N ILE A 92 -11.45 -17.39 -10.80
CA ILE A 92 -11.89 -17.06 -12.15
C ILE A 92 -10.96 -17.82 -13.11
N SER A 93 -11.57 -18.74 -13.83
CA SER A 93 -11.07 -19.35 -15.05
C SER A 93 -10.59 -18.28 -16.03
N ILE A 94 -9.29 -18.18 -16.28
CA ILE A 94 -8.77 -17.84 -17.61
C ILE A 94 -7.61 -18.79 -17.89
N SER A 95 -7.89 -19.70 -18.82
CA SER A 95 -6.97 -20.65 -19.41
C SER A 95 -5.80 -19.97 -20.13
N LYS A 96 -4.61 -20.55 -19.96
CA LYS A 96 -3.48 -20.56 -20.90
C LYS A 96 -2.97 -19.19 -21.39
N GLN A 97 -1.75 -18.84 -20.97
CA GLN A 97 -0.58 -19.06 -21.84
C GLN A 97 0.72 -18.68 -21.11
N LYS A 98 1.49 -19.71 -20.81
CA LYS A 98 2.92 -19.64 -20.50
C LYS A 98 3.61 -20.50 -21.55
N SER A 99 3.88 -19.93 -22.72
CA SER A 99 4.90 -20.39 -23.71
C SER A 99 4.69 -19.68 -25.05
N THR A 100 5.41 -18.57 -25.27
CA THR A 100 6.14 -18.19 -26.50
C THR A 100 6.62 -16.75 -26.31
N LEU A 101 7.69 -16.59 -25.53
CA LEU A 101 8.68 -15.57 -25.83
C LEU A 101 9.22 -15.94 -27.21
N ASP A 102 8.90 -15.17 -28.26
CA ASP A 102 9.85 -14.72 -29.29
C ASP A 102 9.13 -13.99 -30.45
N ILE A 103 9.81 -12.96 -30.96
CA ILE A 103 9.64 -12.24 -32.25
C ILE A 103 8.45 -11.30 -32.57
N THR A 104 7.42 -11.10 -31.73
CA THR A 104 6.31 -10.13 -32.02
C THR A 104 6.27 -8.86 -31.17
N LYS A 105 7.35 -8.52 -30.47
CA LYS A 105 7.39 -7.48 -29.42
C LYS A 105 7.47 -6.01 -29.84
N VAL A 106 7.27 -5.64 -31.11
CA VAL A 106 7.44 -4.22 -31.55
C VAL A 106 6.12 -3.54 -31.96
N THR A 107 5.00 -4.24 -32.14
CA THR A 107 3.74 -3.63 -32.63
C THR A 107 2.53 -3.73 -31.67
N ASN A 108 2.66 -4.39 -30.52
CA ASN A 108 1.57 -4.56 -29.54
C ASN A 108 1.61 -3.62 -28.32
N SER A 109 2.72 -2.91 -28.06
CA SER A 109 2.86 -2.06 -26.86
C SER A 109 1.89 -0.89 -26.84
N ASP A 110 1.61 -0.29 -28.00
CA ASP A 110 0.89 0.97 -28.06
C ASP A 110 -0.61 0.77 -27.92
N LYS A 111 -1.14 -0.33 -28.49
CA LYS A 111 -2.54 -0.74 -28.31
C LYS A 111 -2.83 -1.17 -26.88
N GLU A 112 -1.92 -1.95 -26.27
CA GLU A 112 -2.05 -2.34 -24.86
C GLU A 112 -1.97 -1.13 -23.93
N SER A 113 -1.09 -0.16 -24.21
CA SER A 113 -0.98 1.08 -23.42
C SER A 113 -2.24 1.94 -23.53
N GLN A 114 -2.80 2.09 -24.74
CA GLN A 114 -4.06 2.82 -24.95
C GLN A 114 -5.26 2.14 -24.27
N GLU A 115 -5.34 0.81 -24.33
CA GLU A 115 -6.39 0.04 -23.64
C GLU A 115 -6.29 0.21 -22.11
N VAL A 116 -5.09 0.16 -21.55
CA VAL A 116 -4.84 0.39 -20.12
C VAL A 116 -5.22 1.81 -19.71
N GLU A 117 -4.84 2.82 -20.49
CA GLU A 117 -5.17 4.22 -20.21
C GLU A 117 -6.68 4.46 -20.20
N LYS A 118 -7.40 3.93 -21.19
CA LYS A 118 -8.87 3.96 -21.25
C LYS A 118 -9.51 3.29 -20.03
N ASN A 119 -8.99 2.14 -19.60
CA ASN A 119 -9.50 1.43 -18.42
C ASN A 119 -9.29 2.25 -17.13
N LEU A 120 -8.18 2.97 -17.01
CA LEU A 120 -7.91 3.84 -15.85
C LEU A 120 -8.85 5.05 -15.82
N GLU A 121 -9.16 5.66 -16.97
CA GLU A 121 -10.15 6.74 -17.05
C GLU A 121 -11.57 6.28 -16.67
N GLU A 122 -11.97 5.09 -17.11
CA GLU A 122 -13.26 4.52 -16.73
C GLU A 122 -13.33 4.21 -15.23
N ALA A 123 -12.25 3.67 -14.64
CA ALA A 123 -12.16 3.45 -13.20
C ALA A 123 -12.27 4.77 -12.43
N PHE A 124 -11.55 5.82 -12.87
CA PHE A 124 -11.63 7.16 -12.27
C PHE A 124 -13.07 7.69 -12.28
N LYS A 125 -13.78 7.59 -13.41
CA LYS A 125 -15.18 8.01 -13.54
C LYS A 125 -16.10 7.25 -12.57
N ARG A 126 -15.90 5.94 -12.41
CA ARG A 126 -16.69 5.11 -11.46
C ARG A 126 -16.42 5.50 -10.01
N TYR A 127 -15.17 5.72 -9.63
CA TYR A 127 -14.83 6.20 -8.29
C TYR A 127 -15.41 7.59 -8.02
N LYS A 128 -15.39 8.49 -9.02
CA LYS A 128 -15.99 9.82 -8.90
C LYS A 128 -17.48 9.74 -8.56
N LYS A 129 -18.24 8.95 -9.31
CA LYS A 129 -19.67 8.75 -9.07
C LYS A 129 -19.94 8.16 -7.67
N ALA A 130 -19.24 7.09 -7.29
CA ALA A 130 -19.43 6.48 -5.98
C ALA A 130 -19.02 7.40 -4.81
N ALA A 131 -18.02 8.27 -5.01
CA ALA A 131 -17.61 9.26 -4.02
C ALA A 131 -18.64 10.40 -3.85
N GLU A 132 -19.37 10.75 -4.91
CA GLU A 132 -20.51 11.69 -4.85
C GLU A 132 -21.65 11.11 -4.00
N ASP A 133 -21.83 9.78 -4.04
CA ASP A 133 -22.76 9.04 -3.18
C ASP A 133 -22.25 8.82 -1.73
N GLY A 134 -21.09 9.39 -1.39
CA GLY A 134 -20.53 9.37 -0.03
C GLY A 134 -19.70 8.14 0.33
N ASN A 135 -19.39 7.25 -0.63
CA ASN A 135 -18.59 6.04 -0.38
C ASN A 135 -17.12 6.38 -0.06
N GLU A 136 -16.67 6.08 1.15
CA GLU A 136 -15.35 6.40 1.68
C GLU A 136 -14.21 5.68 0.95
N VAL A 137 -14.45 4.44 0.49
CA VAL A 137 -13.48 3.66 -0.29
C VAL A 137 -13.28 4.29 -1.68
N ALA A 138 -14.36 4.79 -2.29
CA ALA A 138 -14.29 5.49 -3.57
C ALA A 138 -13.59 6.85 -3.43
N VAL A 139 -13.86 7.60 -2.36
CA VAL A 139 -13.15 8.85 -2.03
C VAL A 139 -11.63 8.58 -1.87
N TYR A 140 -11.25 7.49 -1.19
CA TYR A 140 -9.86 7.05 -1.09
C TYR A 140 -9.25 6.69 -2.45
N ASN A 141 -9.96 5.94 -3.29
CA ASN A 141 -9.45 5.55 -4.60
C ASN A 141 -9.27 6.76 -5.53
N LEU A 142 -10.14 7.77 -5.45
CA LEU A 142 -9.94 9.05 -6.14
C LEU A 142 -8.68 9.78 -5.69
N ALA A 143 -8.42 9.80 -4.38
CA ALA A 143 -7.18 10.36 -3.85
C ALA A 143 -5.95 9.67 -4.46
N GLY A 144 -6.01 8.34 -4.58
CA GLY A 144 -5.00 7.53 -5.26
C GLY A 144 -4.85 7.84 -6.75
N CYS A 145 -5.95 8.07 -7.47
CA CYS A 145 -5.92 8.49 -8.86
C CYS A 145 -5.18 9.82 -9.04
N TYR A 146 -5.50 10.83 -8.21
CA TYR A 146 -4.80 12.11 -8.24
C TYR A 146 -3.33 12.00 -7.79
N LYS A 147 -3.02 11.18 -6.78
CA LYS A 147 -1.64 10.99 -6.30
C LYS A 147 -0.72 10.40 -7.38
N TYR A 148 -1.25 9.51 -8.22
CA TYR A 148 -0.44 8.75 -9.19
C TYR A 148 -0.71 9.10 -10.66
N GLY A 149 -1.64 10.00 -10.93
CA GLY A 149 -2.06 10.32 -12.30
C GLY A 149 -2.77 9.15 -13.01
N LYS A 150 -3.56 8.35 -12.29
CA LYS A 150 -4.27 7.20 -12.87
C LYS A 150 -5.63 7.62 -13.40
N GLY A 151 -5.75 7.76 -14.72
CA GLY A 151 -7.00 8.16 -15.39
C GLY A 151 -7.38 9.64 -15.18
N VAL A 152 -6.46 10.43 -14.62
CA VAL A 152 -6.56 11.88 -14.39
C VAL A 152 -5.16 12.46 -14.28
N GLU A 153 -4.98 13.76 -14.54
CA GLU A 153 -3.71 14.43 -14.28
C GLU A 153 -3.31 14.32 -12.81
N LYS A 154 -2.01 14.09 -12.56
CA LYS A 154 -1.47 13.99 -11.21
C LYS A 154 -1.62 15.32 -10.47
N ASP A 155 -2.22 15.30 -9.28
CA ASP A 155 -2.43 16.46 -8.43
C ASP A 155 -2.31 16.05 -6.95
N GLU A 156 -1.16 16.32 -6.33
CA GLU A 156 -0.92 15.90 -4.96
C GLU A 156 -1.75 16.70 -3.93
N ILE A 157 -2.13 17.94 -4.25
CA ILE A 157 -2.97 18.77 -3.37
C ILE A 157 -4.38 18.19 -3.33
N LYS A 158 -4.98 17.89 -4.49
CA LYS A 158 -6.27 17.18 -4.54
C LYS A 158 -6.18 15.82 -3.86
N ALA A 159 -5.11 15.06 -4.12
CA ALA A 159 -4.93 13.77 -3.45
C ALA A 159 -4.99 13.90 -1.92
N PHE A 160 -4.27 14.88 -1.36
CA PHE A 160 -4.29 15.15 0.08
C PHE A 160 -5.71 15.48 0.59
N GLU A 161 -6.44 16.34 -0.11
CA GLU A 161 -7.81 16.72 0.27
C GLU A 161 -8.76 15.51 0.28
N TYR A 162 -8.70 14.65 -0.74
CA TYR A 162 -9.53 13.44 -0.80
C TYR A 162 -9.12 12.39 0.24
N TYR A 163 -7.82 12.18 0.49
CA TYR A 163 -7.38 11.31 1.60
C TYR A 163 -7.88 11.84 2.94
N LYS A 164 -7.80 13.16 3.17
CA LYS A 164 -8.34 13.77 4.39
C LYS A 164 -9.84 13.52 4.51
N LYS A 165 -10.61 13.72 3.43
CA LYS A 165 -12.06 13.49 3.44
C LYS A 165 -12.42 12.04 3.77
N SER A 166 -11.75 11.07 3.17
CA SER A 166 -11.99 9.64 3.45
C SER A 166 -11.51 9.24 4.86
N ALA A 167 -10.42 9.84 5.34
CA ALA A 167 -9.93 9.66 6.71
C ALA A 167 -10.92 10.19 7.76
N ASP A 168 -11.51 11.37 7.50
CA ASP A 168 -12.54 11.99 8.33
C ASP A 168 -13.84 11.14 8.37
N GLN A 169 -14.06 10.29 7.36
CA GLN A 169 -15.15 9.29 7.31
C GLN A 169 -14.79 7.97 8.03
N GLY A 170 -13.60 7.86 8.61
CA GLY A 170 -13.15 6.69 9.37
C GLY A 170 -12.53 5.58 8.53
N TYR A 171 -12.24 5.82 7.25
CA TYR A 171 -11.60 4.79 6.43
C TYR A 171 -10.13 4.65 6.79
N LEU A 172 -9.78 3.51 7.41
CA LEU A 172 -8.46 3.25 7.97
C LEU A 172 -7.31 3.47 6.97
N ASN A 173 -7.46 2.97 5.73
CA ASN A 173 -6.42 3.14 4.71
C ASN A 173 -6.23 4.61 4.31
N ALA A 174 -7.28 5.44 4.39
CA ALA A 174 -7.17 6.87 4.13
C ALA A 174 -6.52 7.62 5.29
N GLN A 175 -6.81 7.24 6.54
CA GLN A 175 -6.12 7.81 7.70
C GLN A 175 -4.62 7.48 7.64
N PHE A 176 -4.30 6.25 7.25
CA PHE A 176 -2.93 5.84 6.96
C PHE A 176 -2.32 6.72 5.85
N GLU A 177 -2.91 6.81 4.66
CA GLU A 177 -2.34 7.69 3.60
C GLU A 177 -2.26 9.18 4.01
N LEU A 178 -3.20 9.68 4.83
CA LEU A 178 -3.18 11.05 5.33
C LEU A 178 -1.99 11.32 6.26
N GLY A 179 -1.71 10.41 7.19
CA GLY A 179 -0.54 10.53 8.06
C GLY A 179 0.75 10.53 7.24
N TYR A 180 0.84 9.69 6.20
CA TYR A 180 1.98 9.68 5.27
C TYR A 180 2.16 11.01 4.54
N CYS A 181 1.06 11.61 4.07
CA CYS A 181 1.10 12.92 3.44
C CYS A 181 1.70 13.98 4.36
N TYR A 182 1.35 13.98 5.65
CA TYR A 182 1.98 14.88 6.62
C TYR A 182 3.44 14.51 6.92
N ASP A 183 3.80 13.22 6.99
CA ASP A 183 5.19 12.80 7.23
C ASP A 183 6.10 13.24 6.07
N SER A 184 5.61 13.10 4.83
CA SER A 184 6.40 13.30 3.61
C SER A 184 6.19 14.66 2.93
N GLY A 185 5.22 15.46 3.37
CA GLY A 185 4.87 16.74 2.74
C GLY A 185 4.22 16.58 1.36
N ILE A 186 3.39 15.55 1.16
CA ILE A 186 2.70 15.29 -0.12
C ILE A 186 1.38 16.03 -0.13
N GLY A 187 1.23 17.00 -1.04
CA GLY A 187 0.03 17.86 -1.12
C GLY A 187 -0.16 18.80 0.07
N THR A 188 0.80 18.84 1.00
CA THR A 188 0.77 19.65 2.22
C THR A 188 2.19 19.91 2.73
N LYS A 189 2.35 20.77 3.74
CA LYS A 189 3.65 20.93 4.41
C LYS A 189 3.92 19.75 5.34
N THR A 190 5.18 19.34 5.46
CA THR A 190 5.58 18.32 6.42
C THR A 190 5.16 18.71 7.85
N ASN A 191 4.53 17.77 8.54
CA ASN A 191 4.14 17.91 9.94
C ASN A 191 4.25 16.55 10.65
N LYS A 192 5.41 16.29 11.24
CA LYS A 192 5.72 15.01 11.92
C LYS A 192 4.79 14.76 13.12
N THR A 193 4.40 15.81 13.85
CA THR A 193 3.50 15.72 14.99
C THR A 193 2.11 15.25 14.56
N LYS A 194 1.51 15.89 13.55
CA LYS A 194 0.20 15.48 13.01
C LYS A 194 0.24 14.08 12.41
N ALA A 195 1.32 13.73 11.70
CA ALA A 195 1.50 12.39 11.18
C ALA A 195 1.45 11.35 12.31
N PHE A 196 2.21 11.59 13.39
CA PHE A 196 2.23 10.71 14.56
C PHE A 196 0.88 10.61 15.28
N GLU A 197 0.16 11.73 15.43
CA GLU A 197 -1.20 11.74 16.02
C GLU A 197 -2.17 10.90 15.18
N ILE A 198 -2.14 11.06 13.86
CA ILE A 198 -2.99 10.29 12.94
C ILE A 198 -2.63 8.80 13.02
N TYR A 199 -1.35 8.45 13.09
CA TYR A 199 -0.94 7.04 13.20
C TYR A 199 -1.38 6.37 14.48
N LYS A 200 -1.70 7.11 15.55
CA LYS A 200 -2.22 6.54 16.79
C LYS A 200 -3.71 6.23 16.74
N ILE A 201 -4.47 6.97 15.93
CA ILE A 201 -5.92 6.85 15.85
C ILE A 201 -6.38 5.96 14.69
N ALA A 202 -5.52 5.79 13.69
CA ALA A 202 -5.66 4.87 12.58
C ALA A 202 -5.17 3.50 12.99
#